data_AF-A0AAV5ZJY8-F1
#
_entry.id   AF-A0AAV5ZJY8-F1
#
_cell.length_a   1.000
_cell.length_b   1.000
_cell.length_c   1.000
_cell.angle_alpha   90.00
_cell.angle_beta   90.00
_cell.angle_gamma   90.00
#
_symmetry.space_group_name_H-M   'P 1'
#
loop_
_entity.id
_entity.type
_entity.pdbx_description
1 polymer ?
#
loop_
_entity_poly.entity_id
_entity_poly.type
_entity_poly.pdbx_seq_one_letter_code
_entity_poly.pdbx_strand_id
1 'polypeptide(L)'
;MTEAFSPDERARLAPYFTNLDAPVFALVNLPEVVKGALFARYSRSPKSLRRLFLDEFMQQSVAVKRPIDDGGVETTPPSPPRFARSADTVDPAPFAASAGETRAEQLYEKVFFEYGDDSVAQLGGVHLACEQASNLLTKVLEWGRLMAYLEQSTRYIAYDARVDGRYRYWRDPEVLASPVGLRYIGDLDRLFDTYARMLPELMEWAR
;
A
#
# COMPACT_ATOMS: atom_id res chain seq x y z
N MET A 1 5.99 7.53 11.29
CA MET A 1 6.84 6.45 11.81
C MET A 1 6.47 5.19 11.07
N THR A 2 7.45 4.41 10.62
CA THR A 2 7.19 3.11 9.99
C THR A 2 6.74 2.14 11.08
N GLU A 3 5.63 1.46 10.85
CA GLU A 3 5.16 0.42 11.75
C GLU A 3 6.18 -0.72 11.86
N ALA A 4 6.39 -1.22 13.07
CA ALA A 4 7.28 -2.35 13.31
C ALA A 4 6.53 -3.67 13.08
N PHE A 5 7.20 -4.60 12.39
CA PHE A 5 6.68 -5.95 12.13
C PHE A 5 7.62 -6.99 12.73
N SER A 6 7.06 -8.07 13.29
CA SER A 6 7.85 -9.21 13.76
C SER A 6 8.59 -9.90 12.60
N PRO A 7 9.65 -10.70 12.85
CA PRO A 7 10.30 -11.48 11.80
C PRO A 7 9.31 -12.33 10.98
N ASP A 8 8.34 -12.96 11.65
CA ASP A 8 7.31 -13.79 11.00
C ASP A 8 6.35 -12.95 10.14
N GLU A 9 5.94 -11.78 10.64
CA GLU A 9 5.10 -10.84 9.88
C GLU A 9 5.84 -10.33 8.64
N ARG A 10 7.13 -10.00 8.77
CA ARG A 10 7.97 -9.58 7.64
C ARG A 10 8.09 -10.69 6.60
N ALA A 11 8.30 -11.93 7.03
CA ALA A 11 8.37 -13.08 6.12
C ALA A 11 7.06 -13.26 5.33
N ARG A 12 5.91 -13.04 5.96
CA ARG A 12 4.59 -13.11 5.30
C ARG A 12 4.29 -11.93 4.39
N LEU A 13 4.82 -10.75 4.68
CA LEU A 13 4.62 -9.52 3.90
C LEU A 13 5.57 -9.41 2.70
N ALA A 14 6.84 -9.81 2.86
CA ALA A 14 7.90 -9.60 1.87
C ALA A 14 7.57 -10.07 0.44
N PRO A 15 6.80 -11.15 0.22
CA PRO A 15 6.40 -11.54 -1.13
C PRO A 15 5.50 -10.54 -1.85
N TYR A 16 4.80 -9.67 -1.13
CA TYR A 16 3.69 -8.86 -1.66
C TYR A 16 3.94 -7.36 -1.71
N PHE A 17 5.03 -6.88 -1.11
CA PHE A 17 5.35 -5.46 -1.03
C PHE A 17 6.81 -5.23 -1.39
N THR A 18 7.10 -4.21 -2.22
CA THR A 18 8.48 -3.94 -2.68
C THR A 18 9.43 -3.48 -1.58
N ASN A 19 8.90 -2.93 -0.49
CA ASN A 19 9.64 -2.69 0.74
C ASN A 19 8.66 -2.73 1.93
N LEU A 20 9.17 -2.96 3.14
CA LEU A 20 8.38 -2.99 4.37
C LEU A 20 8.58 -1.75 5.25
N ASP A 21 9.64 -0.98 4.96
CA ASP A 21 10.17 0.00 5.89
C ASP A 21 9.96 1.46 5.43
N ALA A 22 9.66 1.69 4.15
CA ALA A 22 9.46 3.01 3.59
C ALA A 22 7.95 3.35 3.43
N PRO A 23 7.60 4.65 3.47
CA PRO A 23 6.21 5.11 3.30
C PRO A 23 5.69 4.95 1.87
N VAL A 24 6.58 4.84 0.88
CA VAL A 24 6.22 4.67 -0.53
C VAL A 24 6.64 3.29 -0.99
N PHE A 25 5.69 2.52 -1.50
CA PHE A 25 5.91 1.12 -1.89
C PHE A 25 4.86 0.64 -2.89
N ALA A 26 5.18 -0.42 -3.63
CA ALA A 26 4.26 -1.03 -4.58
C ALA A 26 3.81 -2.41 -4.10
N LEU A 27 2.60 -2.81 -4.51
CA LEU A 27 2.06 -4.15 -4.30
C LEU A 27 2.44 -5.04 -5.46
N VAL A 28 3.01 -6.20 -5.15
CA VAL A 28 3.48 -7.20 -6.12
C VAL A 28 2.88 -8.56 -5.78
N ASN A 29 2.84 -9.48 -6.76
CA ASN A 29 2.45 -10.87 -6.54
C ASN A 29 1.09 -11.06 -5.84
N LEU A 30 0.15 -10.12 -6.03
CA LEU A 30 -1.22 -10.17 -5.53
C LEU A 30 -2.20 -10.17 -6.71
N PRO A 31 -3.29 -10.95 -6.65
CA PRO A 31 -4.37 -10.83 -7.62
C PRO A 31 -4.96 -9.41 -7.63
N GLU A 32 -5.31 -8.90 -8.81
CA GLU A 32 -5.86 -7.54 -8.96
C GLU A 32 -7.11 -7.29 -8.11
N VAL A 33 -7.96 -8.30 -7.97
CA VAL A 33 -9.15 -8.24 -7.10
C VAL A 33 -8.77 -8.03 -5.63
N VAL A 34 -7.69 -8.67 -5.17
CA VAL A 34 -7.18 -8.52 -3.79
C VAL A 34 -6.60 -7.12 -3.60
N LYS A 35 -5.84 -6.61 -4.57
CA LYS A 35 -5.31 -5.23 -4.52
C LYS A 35 -6.46 -4.21 -4.43
N GLY A 36 -7.46 -4.33 -5.31
CA GLY A 36 -8.63 -3.44 -5.32
C GLY A 36 -9.43 -3.49 -4.01
N ALA A 37 -9.70 -4.69 -3.49
CA ALA A 37 -10.40 -4.86 -2.21
C ALA A 37 -9.58 -4.28 -1.03
N LEU A 38 -8.27 -4.50 -1.03
CA LEU A 38 -7.37 -3.98 0.01
C LEU A 38 -7.36 -2.45 0.03
N PHE A 39 -7.22 -1.79 -1.13
CA PHE A 39 -7.27 -0.33 -1.20
C PHE A 39 -8.64 0.23 -0.81
N ALA A 40 -9.72 -0.41 -1.26
CA ALA A 40 -11.08 -0.01 -0.87
C ALA A 40 -11.26 -0.05 0.66
N ARG A 41 -10.80 -1.13 1.32
CA ARG A 41 -10.80 -1.25 2.78
C ARG A 41 -9.88 -0.21 3.44
N TYR A 42 -8.68 -0.01 2.89
CA TYR A 42 -7.69 0.93 3.42
C TYR A 42 -8.18 2.38 3.46
N SER A 43 -8.96 2.81 2.46
CA SER A 43 -9.51 4.17 2.39
C SER A 43 -10.34 4.60 3.61
N ARG A 44 -10.75 3.64 4.45
CA ARG A 44 -11.58 3.82 5.64
C ARG A 44 -10.96 3.22 6.91
N SER A 45 -9.71 2.76 6.85
CA SER A 45 -9.02 2.13 7.98
C SER A 45 -7.91 3.05 8.51
N PRO A 46 -7.74 3.17 9.84
CA PRO A 46 -6.62 3.90 10.42
C PRO A 46 -5.30 3.09 10.42
N LYS A 47 -5.34 1.79 10.08
CA LYS A 47 -4.16 0.91 10.03
C LYS A 47 -3.28 1.25 8.82
N SER A 48 -1.99 0.89 8.87
CA SER A 48 -1.17 0.86 7.65
C SER A 48 -1.71 -0.20 6.68
N LEU A 49 -1.41 -0.04 5.39
CA LEU A 49 -1.86 -0.96 4.35
C LEU A 49 -1.32 -2.38 4.59
N ARG A 50 -0.07 -2.47 5.09
CA ARG A 50 0.60 -3.75 5.40
C ARG A 50 -0.04 -4.44 6.60
N ARG A 51 -0.34 -3.68 7.68
CA ARG A 51 -1.05 -4.22 8.85
C ARG A 51 -2.47 -4.65 8.50
N LEU A 52 -3.19 -3.84 7.72
CA LEU A 52 -4.51 -4.19 7.21
C LEU A 52 -4.48 -5.50 6.41
N PHE A 53 -3.50 -5.65 5.53
CA PHE A 53 -3.31 -6.88 4.76
C PHE A 53 -3.04 -8.11 5.64
N LEU A 54 -2.14 -8.00 6.63
CA LEU A 54 -1.88 -9.09 7.59
C LEU A 54 -3.13 -9.48 8.39
N ASP A 55 -3.87 -8.48 8.86
CA ASP A 55 -4.99 -8.69 9.77
C ASP A 55 -6.23 -9.21 9.04
N GLU A 56 -6.55 -8.68 7.86
CA GLU A 56 -7.82 -8.94 7.19
C GLU A 56 -7.69 -9.86 5.97
N PHE A 57 -6.55 -9.86 5.26
CA PHE A 57 -6.43 -10.55 3.96
C PHE A 57 -5.58 -11.82 4.03
N MET A 58 -4.61 -11.88 4.94
CA MET A 58 -3.80 -13.09 5.13
C MET A 58 -4.48 -14.14 6.00
N GLN A 59 -5.47 -13.77 6.81
CA GLN A 59 -6.22 -14.69 7.66
C GLN A 59 -7.45 -15.27 6.94
N GLN A 60 -7.93 -14.57 5.91
CA GLN A 60 -9.09 -14.94 5.10
C GLN A 60 -8.62 -15.33 3.70
N SER A 61 -7.97 -16.49 3.55
CA SER A 61 -7.62 -16.99 2.22
C SER A 61 -8.90 -17.29 1.43
N VAL A 62 -9.34 -16.33 0.63
CA VAL A 62 -10.44 -16.47 -0.32
C VAL A 62 -10.01 -17.48 -1.36
N ALA A 63 -10.69 -18.63 -1.40
CA ALA A 63 -10.52 -19.61 -2.46
C ALA A 63 -10.92 -18.96 -3.80
N VAL A 64 -9.92 -18.51 -4.56
CA VAL A 64 -10.13 -18.13 -5.96
C VAL A 64 -10.47 -19.42 -6.72
N LYS A 65 -11.71 -19.51 -7.23
CA LYS A 65 -12.18 -20.66 -8.00
C LYS A 65 -11.35 -20.74 -9.29
N ARG A 66 -10.56 -21.80 -9.46
CA ARG A 66 -9.78 -22.08 -10.67
C ARG A 66 -10.69 -22.04 -11.91
N PRO A 67 -10.33 -21.30 -12.97
CA PRO A 67 -10.90 -21.55 -14.28
C PRO A 67 -10.38 -22.88 -14.84
N ILE A 68 -11.28 -23.52 -15.59
CA ILE A 68 -11.24 -24.76 -16.37
C ILE A 68 -9.85 -25.32 -16.72
N ASP A 69 -9.73 -26.62 -16.46
CA ASP A 69 -8.57 -27.50 -16.64
C ASP A 69 -8.34 -27.82 -18.13
N ASP A 70 -7.46 -27.08 -18.81
CA ASP A 70 -6.94 -27.46 -20.13
C ASP A 70 -5.64 -28.25 -19.92
N GLY A 71 -5.76 -29.59 -19.95
CA GLY A 71 -4.69 -30.54 -19.64
C GLY A 71 -3.35 -30.22 -20.29
N GLY A 72 -2.33 -30.00 -19.46
CA GLY A 72 -0.97 -29.66 -19.89
C GLY A 72 0.10 -30.21 -18.95
N VAL A 73 1.05 -30.92 -19.54
CA VAL A 73 2.20 -31.65 -18.96
C VAL A 73 2.92 -30.93 -17.82
N GLU A 74 3.19 -31.68 -16.75
CA GLU A 74 3.96 -31.27 -15.57
C GLU A 74 5.41 -30.92 -15.97
N THR A 75 5.73 -29.62 -15.92
CA THR A 75 7.11 -29.12 -16.05
C THR A 75 7.44 -28.32 -14.80
N THR A 76 8.62 -28.57 -14.25
CA THR A 76 9.11 -27.95 -13.02
C THR A 76 9.14 -26.42 -13.17
N PRO A 77 8.61 -25.65 -12.20
CA PRO A 77 8.47 -24.20 -12.34
C PRO A 77 9.85 -23.52 -12.33
N PRO A 78 10.14 -22.59 -13.26
CA PRO A 78 11.34 -21.79 -13.20
C PRO A 78 11.24 -20.76 -12.07
N SER A 79 12.41 -20.38 -11.53
CA SER A 79 12.52 -19.41 -10.43
C SER A 79 12.09 -18.00 -10.85
N PRO A 80 11.48 -17.20 -9.95
CA PRO A 80 10.96 -15.87 -10.27
C PRO A 80 12.09 -14.86 -10.64
N PRO A 81 11.76 -13.79 -11.38
CA PRO A 81 12.73 -12.81 -11.84
C PRO A 81 13.43 -12.09 -10.67
N ARG A 82 14.73 -11.84 -10.85
CA ARG A 82 15.61 -11.23 -9.85
C ARG A 82 15.39 -9.72 -9.75
N PHE A 83 14.34 -9.31 -9.06
CA PHE A 83 14.37 -8.06 -8.31
C PHE A 83 14.46 -8.40 -6.82
N ALA A 84 15.67 -8.24 -6.28
CA ALA A 84 16.03 -8.31 -4.85
C ALA A 84 15.37 -9.44 -4.04
N ARG A 85 15.82 -10.69 -4.22
CA ARG A 85 15.62 -11.74 -3.20
C ARG A 85 16.96 -12.20 -2.65
N SER A 86 17.16 -12.02 -1.35
CA SER A 86 18.08 -12.85 -0.56
C SER A 86 17.43 -14.23 -0.37
N ALA A 87 18.19 -15.28 -0.61
CA ALA A 87 17.74 -16.66 -0.58
C ALA A 87 17.49 -17.13 0.85
N ASP A 88 16.24 -17.46 1.17
CA ASP A 88 15.85 -18.55 2.07
C ASP A 88 14.36 -18.86 1.80
N THR A 89 14.08 -20.08 1.38
CA THR A 89 12.78 -20.54 0.87
C THR A 89 11.80 -20.84 2.00
N VAL A 90 10.63 -20.19 1.95
CA VAL A 90 9.42 -20.55 2.71
C VAL A 90 8.33 -20.96 1.71
N ASP A 91 7.50 -21.93 2.12
CA ASP A 91 6.38 -22.60 1.42
C ASP A 91 5.50 -21.72 0.49
N PRO A 92 4.82 -22.32 -0.51
CA PRO A 92 4.15 -21.59 -1.57
C PRO A 92 3.09 -20.65 -1.00
N ALA A 93 3.25 -19.38 -1.35
CA ALA A 93 2.44 -18.27 -0.91
C ALA A 93 0.92 -18.56 -1.03
N PRO A 94 0.06 -18.07 -0.11
CA PRO A 94 -1.39 -18.28 -0.14
C PRO A 94 -2.12 -17.75 -1.39
N PHE A 95 -1.40 -17.05 -2.27
CA PHE A 95 -1.88 -16.54 -3.55
C PHE A 95 -1.01 -17.06 -4.72
N ALA A 96 -0.64 -18.34 -4.70
CA ALA A 96 0.19 -18.95 -5.74
C ALA A 96 -0.41 -18.72 -7.14
N ALA A 97 0.45 -18.27 -8.06
CA ALA A 97 0.09 -18.02 -9.45
C ALA A 97 -0.42 -19.31 -10.13
N SER A 98 -1.43 -19.18 -10.96
CA SER A 98 -1.92 -20.28 -11.79
C SER A 98 -0.92 -20.60 -12.93
N ALA A 99 -0.96 -21.83 -13.46
CA ALA A 99 -0.09 -22.22 -14.58
C ALA A 99 -0.22 -21.31 -15.81
N GLY A 100 -1.40 -20.68 -16.00
CA GLY A 100 -1.63 -19.69 -17.05
C GLY A 100 -0.91 -18.36 -16.81
N GLU A 101 -0.84 -17.89 -15.55
CA GLU A 101 -0.11 -16.66 -15.18
C GLU A 101 1.39 -16.84 -15.38
N THR A 102 1.96 -17.99 -14.97
CA THR A 102 3.38 -18.30 -15.17
C THR A 102 3.78 -18.30 -16.66
N ARG A 103 2.90 -18.80 -17.53
CA ARG A 103 3.14 -18.82 -18.98
C ARG A 103 3.01 -17.42 -19.61
N ALA A 104 2.11 -16.60 -19.09
CA ALA A 104 1.94 -15.21 -19.52
C ALA A 104 3.14 -14.34 -19.08
N GLU A 105 3.66 -14.53 -17.87
CA GLU A 105 4.87 -13.83 -17.38
C GLU A 105 6.09 -14.13 -18.25
N GLN A 106 6.33 -15.40 -18.58
CA GLN A 106 7.44 -15.81 -19.46
C GLN A 106 7.31 -15.23 -20.87
N LEU A 107 6.08 -15.17 -21.40
CA LEU A 107 5.82 -14.55 -22.70
C LEU A 107 6.09 -13.04 -22.65
N TYR A 108 5.64 -12.38 -21.59
CA TYR A 108 5.84 -10.95 -21.37
C TYR A 108 7.32 -10.58 -21.25
N GLU A 109 8.09 -11.34 -20.46
CA GLU A 109 9.54 -11.12 -20.29
C GLU A 109 10.29 -11.32 -21.60
N LYS A 110 9.92 -12.33 -22.40
CA LYS A 110 10.51 -12.58 -23.71
C LYS A 110 10.20 -11.46 -24.72
N VAL A 111 8.96 -10.99 -24.77
CA VAL A 111 8.55 -9.87 -25.64
C VAL A 111 9.28 -8.57 -25.25
N PHE A 112 9.43 -8.31 -23.94
CA PHE A 112 10.11 -7.14 -23.41
C PHE A 112 11.61 -7.12 -23.74
N PHE A 113 12.32 -8.24 -23.54
CA PHE A 113 13.77 -8.31 -23.78
C PHE A 113 14.16 -8.47 -25.26
N GLU A 114 13.40 -9.24 -26.06
CA GLU A 114 13.81 -9.55 -27.44
C GLU A 114 13.33 -8.51 -28.46
N TYR A 115 12.22 -7.80 -28.22
CA TYR A 115 11.60 -6.92 -29.22
C TYR A 115 11.66 -5.42 -28.90
N GLY A 116 12.08 -5.03 -27.69
CA GLY A 116 12.29 -3.62 -27.32
C GLY A 116 11.02 -2.75 -27.43
N ASP A 117 9.85 -3.38 -27.30
CA ASP A 117 8.56 -2.73 -27.49
C ASP A 117 8.12 -2.03 -26.19
N ASP A 118 8.71 -0.86 -25.91
CA ASP A 118 8.40 -0.03 -24.74
C ASP A 118 6.90 0.30 -24.62
N SER A 119 6.14 0.23 -25.73
CA SER A 119 4.69 0.43 -25.74
C SER A 119 3.92 -0.69 -25.02
N VAL A 120 4.46 -1.92 -24.99
CA VAL A 120 3.89 -3.05 -24.24
C VAL A 120 4.15 -2.91 -22.73
N ALA A 121 5.25 -2.26 -22.35
CA ALA A 121 5.56 -1.92 -20.95
C ALA A 121 4.49 -1.00 -20.34
N GLN A 122 3.92 -0.11 -21.16
CA GLN A 122 2.87 0.83 -20.74
C GLN A 122 1.53 0.15 -20.42
N LEU A 123 1.34 -1.10 -20.85
CA LEU A 123 0.15 -1.89 -20.52
C LEU A 123 0.21 -2.48 -19.10
N GLY A 124 1.40 -2.50 -18.48
CA GLY A 124 1.59 -2.93 -17.11
C GLY A 124 1.16 -1.84 -16.12
N GLY A 125 0.14 -2.13 -15.32
CA GLY A 125 -0.28 -1.26 -14.21
C GLY A 125 0.54 -1.51 -12.95
N VAL A 126 0.87 -0.45 -12.21
CA VAL A 126 1.44 -0.56 -10.85
C VAL A 126 0.44 -0.04 -9.82
N HIS A 127 0.34 -0.77 -8.71
CA HIS A 127 -0.41 -0.34 -7.55
C HIS A 127 0.55 0.26 -6.54
N LEU A 128 0.60 1.60 -6.48
CA LEU A 128 1.48 2.36 -5.61
C LEU A 128 0.72 2.83 -4.35
N ALA A 129 1.31 2.61 -3.19
CA ALA A 129 0.85 3.17 -1.92
C ALA A 129 1.82 4.26 -1.47
N CYS A 130 1.25 5.41 -1.08
CA CYS A 130 1.96 6.53 -0.48
C CYS A 130 1.38 6.80 0.91
N GLU A 131 2.01 6.26 1.95
CA GLU A 131 1.60 6.49 3.34
C GLU A 131 2.30 7.71 3.93
N GLN A 132 1.74 8.27 5.00
CA GLN A 132 2.27 9.47 5.67
C GLN A 132 2.36 10.71 4.75
N ALA A 133 1.56 10.74 3.66
CA ALA A 133 1.47 11.90 2.80
C ALA A 133 0.68 13.03 3.49
N SER A 134 1.18 14.26 3.38
CA SER A 134 0.44 15.44 3.82
C SER A 134 -0.71 15.74 2.85
N ASN A 135 -1.75 16.45 3.30
CA ASN A 135 -2.83 16.90 2.41
C ASN A 135 -2.31 17.69 1.21
N LEU A 136 -1.22 18.45 1.37
CA LEU A 136 -0.60 19.16 0.24
C LEU A 136 0.04 18.18 -0.74
N LEU A 137 0.77 17.18 -0.24
CA LEU A 137 1.39 16.16 -1.08
C LEU A 137 0.34 15.34 -1.83
N THR A 138 -0.79 14.99 -1.20
CA THR A 138 -1.86 14.26 -1.90
C THR A 138 -2.40 15.07 -3.08
N LYS A 139 -2.59 16.39 -2.94
CA LYS A 139 -3.01 17.23 -4.08
C LYS A 139 -1.97 17.34 -5.19
N VAL A 140 -0.68 17.28 -4.86
CA VAL A 140 0.39 17.22 -5.87
C VAL A 140 0.37 15.88 -6.62
N LEU A 141 0.23 14.77 -5.89
CA LEU A 141 0.19 13.43 -6.47
C LEU A 141 -1.06 13.23 -7.36
N GLU A 142 -2.21 13.73 -6.91
CA GLU A 142 -3.51 13.57 -7.56
C GLU A 142 -3.74 14.53 -8.74
N TRP A 143 -2.80 15.44 -8.99
CA TRP A 143 -2.92 16.41 -10.08
C TRP A 143 -2.81 15.76 -11.47
N GLY A 144 -2.05 14.68 -11.59
CA GLY A 144 -1.85 13.97 -12.85
C GLY A 144 -3.11 13.26 -13.33
N ARG A 145 -3.27 13.03 -14.64
CA ARG A 145 -4.40 12.28 -15.22
C ARG A 145 -4.03 10.88 -15.70
N LEU A 146 -2.82 10.43 -15.38
CA LEU A 146 -2.24 9.15 -15.86
C LEU A 146 -2.43 7.99 -14.86
N MET A 147 -3.10 8.25 -13.73
CA MET A 147 -3.34 7.27 -12.68
C MET A 147 -4.77 7.39 -12.15
N ALA A 148 -5.25 6.34 -11.51
CA ALA A 148 -6.44 6.39 -10.66
C ALA A 148 -6.02 6.57 -9.20
N TYR A 149 -6.74 7.41 -8.46
CA TYR A 149 -6.38 7.77 -7.09
C TYR A 149 -7.43 7.31 -6.08
N LEU A 150 -6.96 6.90 -4.91
CA LEU A 150 -7.80 6.61 -3.76
C LEU A 150 -7.12 7.12 -2.49
N GLU A 151 -7.64 8.22 -1.95
CA GLU A 151 -7.17 8.84 -0.71
C GLU A 151 -7.93 8.27 0.50
N GLN A 152 -7.25 8.19 1.65
CA GLN A 152 -7.94 7.94 2.93
C GLN A 152 -8.94 9.05 3.21
N SER A 153 -10.18 8.67 3.48
CA SER A 153 -11.25 9.64 3.62
C SER A 153 -11.32 10.20 5.03
N THR A 154 -11.12 11.52 5.17
CA THR A 154 -11.33 12.28 6.40
C THR A 154 -12.78 12.27 6.89
N ARG A 155 -13.73 11.75 6.08
CA ARG A 155 -15.12 11.52 6.49
C ARG A 155 -15.29 10.27 7.34
N TYR A 156 -14.38 9.31 7.23
CA TYR A 156 -14.45 8.02 7.95
C TYR A 156 -13.30 7.86 8.95
N ILE A 157 -12.18 8.54 8.71
CA ILE A 157 -10.97 8.44 9.54
C ILE A 157 -10.73 9.80 10.21
N ALA A 158 -10.74 9.79 11.55
CA ALA A 158 -10.34 10.93 12.34
C ALA A 158 -8.81 11.07 12.41
N TYR A 159 -8.32 12.30 12.29
CA TYR A 159 -6.90 12.62 12.39
C TYR A 159 -6.55 13.31 13.72
N ASP A 160 -7.16 12.84 14.80
CA ASP A 160 -7.06 13.34 16.18
C ASP A 160 -6.12 12.49 17.07
N ALA A 161 -5.59 11.40 16.54
CA ALA A 161 -4.61 10.59 17.25
C ALA A 161 -3.23 11.27 17.29
N ARG A 162 -2.61 11.26 18.47
CA ARG A 162 -1.21 11.65 18.67
C ARG A 162 -0.30 10.43 18.51
N VAL A 163 0.71 10.54 17.66
CA VAL A 163 1.75 9.53 17.46
C VAL A 163 3.04 10.07 18.08
N ASP A 164 3.68 9.29 18.95
CA ASP A 164 4.85 9.73 19.74
C ASP A 164 4.62 11.07 20.46
N GLY A 165 3.41 11.24 20.99
CA GLY A 165 2.98 12.43 21.71
C GLY A 165 2.62 13.65 20.84
N ARG A 166 2.58 13.52 19.52
CA ARG A 166 2.37 14.65 18.58
C ARG A 166 1.28 14.39 17.56
N TYR A 167 0.57 15.44 17.14
CA TYR A 167 -0.31 15.36 15.97
C TYR A 167 0.47 15.20 14.68
N ARG A 168 -0.14 14.55 13.69
CA ARG A 168 0.47 14.23 12.39
C ARG A 168 0.26 15.35 11.37
N TYR A 169 0.86 16.52 11.61
CA TYR A 169 0.99 17.56 10.60
C TYR A 169 2.43 17.69 10.11
N TRP A 170 2.60 18.17 8.87
CA TRP A 170 3.92 18.42 8.32
C TRP A 170 4.64 19.51 9.10
N ARG A 171 5.91 19.26 9.44
CA ARG A 171 6.75 20.21 10.17
C ARG A 171 7.91 20.61 9.27
N ASP A 172 7.64 21.62 8.47
CA ASP A 172 8.62 22.14 7.51
C ASP A 172 9.90 22.62 8.24
N PRO A 173 11.09 22.09 7.91
CA PRO A 173 12.32 22.46 8.59
C PRO A 173 12.64 23.95 8.55
N GLU A 174 12.31 24.65 7.45
CA GLU A 174 12.57 26.08 7.32
C GLU A 174 11.63 26.89 8.20
N VAL A 175 10.35 26.51 8.25
CA VAL A 175 9.38 27.13 9.17
C VAL A 175 9.78 26.89 10.63
N LEU A 176 10.22 25.68 10.96
CA LEU A 176 10.65 25.35 12.32
C LEU A 176 11.91 26.11 12.75
N ALA A 177 12.85 26.34 11.85
CA ALA A 177 14.06 27.12 12.11
C ALA A 177 13.81 28.63 12.15
N SER A 178 12.66 29.09 11.67
CA SER A 178 12.30 30.51 11.62
C SER A 178 11.85 31.07 12.98
N PRO A 179 11.77 32.41 13.13
CA PRO A 179 11.25 33.06 14.34
C PRO A 179 9.80 32.69 14.70
N VAL A 180 9.03 32.13 13.77
CA VAL A 180 7.63 31.74 13.99
C VAL A 180 7.44 30.24 14.25
N GLY A 181 8.51 29.43 14.27
CA GLY A 181 8.42 27.97 14.39
C GLY A 181 7.68 27.48 15.64
N LEU A 182 7.93 28.09 16.81
CA LEU A 182 7.22 27.76 18.05
C LEU A 182 5.73 28.14 17.98
N ARG A 183 5.42 29.28 17.37
CA ARG A 183 4.04 29.72 17.17
C ARG A 183 3.31 28.77 16.21
N TYR A 184 3.96 28.34 15.13
CA TYR A 184 3.41 27.36 14.18
C TYR A 184 2.99 26.07 14.89
N ILE A 185 3.87 25.51 15.73
CA ILE A 185 3.57 24.31 16.52
C ILE A 185 2.37 24.56 17.46
N GLY A 186 2.41 25.66 18.23
CA GLY A 186 1.35 25.97 19.20
C GLY A 186 -0.01 26.21 18.56
N ASP A 187 -0.05 26.89 17.41
CA ASP A 187 -1.27 27.16 16.67
C ASP A 187 -1.84 25.89 16.04
N LEU A 188 -1.00 25.02 15.44
CA LEU A 188 -1.46 23.73 14.92
C LEU A 188 -1.91 22.78 16.02
N ASP A 189 -1.18 22.65 17.12
CA ASP A 189 -1.59 21.81 18.24
C ASP A 189 -2.96 22.26 18.79
N ARG A 190 -3.19 23.58 18.91
CA ARG A 190 -4.50 24.13 19.31
C ARG A 190 -5.61 23.79 18.31
N LEU A 191 -5.33 23.84 17.01
CA LEU A 191 -6.31 23.48 15.96
C LEU A 191 -6.68 22.00 16.05
N PHE A 192 -5.70 21.12 16.20
CA PHE A 192 -5.95 19.68 16.35
C PHE A 192 -6.66 19.35 17.68
N ASP A 193 -6.27 19.97 18.80
CA ASP A 193 -6.97 19.80 20.08
C ASP A 193 -8.44 20.24 19.97
N THR A 194 -8.69 21.32 19.25
CA THR A 194 -10.05 21.82 19.03
C THR A 194 -10.86 20.85 18.18
N TYR A 195 -10.29 20.38 17.06
CA TYR A 195 -10.89 19.34 16.23
C TYR A 195 -11.20 18.06 17.03
N ALA A 196 -10.24 17.57 17.81
CA ALA A 196 -10.38 16.37 18.63
C ALA A 196 -11.50 16.48 19.68
N ARG A 197 -11.68 17.67 20.27
CA ARG A 197 -12.79 17.93 21.21
C ARG A 197 -14.15 18.01 20.51
N MET A 198 -14.22 18.70 19.37
CA MET A 198 -15.49 18.95 18.69
C MET A 198 -16.02 17.74 17.93
N LEU A 199 -15.15 16.90 17.40
CA LEU A 199 -15.53 15.75 16.57
C LEU A 199 -16.56 14.82 17.24
N PRO A 200 -16.37 14.32 18.49
CA PRO A 200 -17.34 13.44 19.12
C PRO A 200 -18.70 14.12 19.34
N GLU A 201 -18.73 15.39 19.76
CA GLU A 201 -19.97 16.15 19.97
C GLU A 201 -20.76 16.32 18.66
N LEU A 202 -20.07 16.69 17.57
CA LEU A 202 -20.70 16.84 16.26
C LEU A 202 -21.17 15.50 15.68
N MET A 203 -20.41 14.43 15.90
CA MET A 203 -20.81 13.09 15.49
C MET A 203 -22.02 12.57 16.26
N GLU A 204 -22.12 12.90 17.55
CA GLU A 204 -23.30 12.58 18.36
C GLU A 204 -24.52 13.36 17.89
N TRP A 205 -24.37 14.67 17.63
CA TRP A 205 -25.45 15.50 17.10
C TRP A 205 -25.97 15.06 15.72
N ALA A 206 -25.08 14.56 14.85
CA ALA A 206 -25.42 14.16 13.49
C ALA A 206 -26.01 12.75 13.35
N ARG A 207 -26.08 11.97 14.45
CA ARG A 207 -26.69 10.63 14.48
C ARG A 207 -28.19 10.70 14.68
#